data_AF-A0A1V5PHS7-F1
#
_entry.id   AF-A0A1V5PHS7-F1
#
_cell.length_a   1.000
_cell.length_b   1.000
_cell.length_c   1.000
_cell.angle_alpha   90.00
_cell.angle_beta   90.00
_cell.angle_gamma   90.00
#
_symmetry.space_group_name_H-M   'P 1'
#
loop_
_entity.id
_entity.type
_entity.pdbx_description
1 polymer ?
#
loop_
_entity_poly.entity_id
_entity_poly.type
_entity_poly.pdbx_seq_one_letter_code
_entity_poly.pdbx_strand_id
1 'polypeptide(L)'
;MQLTDLLLVDIKHIDPEAQKNLTGYTNENMLDGMRYLSDIGKPIWIRHVLVPGYTDDDAALKKTREFIETLNNVEKIEVLPYHTLGAYKWKELGKSYPLEGVEPPSRDRVENAERILRGL
;
A
#
# COMPACT_ATOMS: atom_id res chain seq x y z
N MET A 1 -2.61 -13.01 -18.76
CA MET A 1 -1.38 -12.28 -18.36
C MET A 1 -0.16 -12.58 -19.24
N GLN A 2 -0.34 -12.81 -20.55
CA GLN A 2 0.78 -13.21 -21.43
C GLN A 2 1.59 -12.03 -22.00
N LEU A 3 1.05 -10.80 -22.00
CA LEU A 3 1.65 -9.62 -22.65
C LEU A 3 2.15 -8.55 -21.67
N THR A 4 2.13 -8.83 -20.38
CA THR A 4 2.64 -7.92 -19.35
C THR A 4 3.73 -8.68 -18.63
N ASP A 5 4.93 -8.14 -18.47
CA ASP A 5 6.03 -8.90 -17.85
C ASP A 5 6.00 -8.84 -16.32
N LEU A 6 5.68 -7.68 -15.78
CA LEU A 6 5.69 -7.35 -14.36
C LEU A 6 4.46 -6.52 -13.99
N LEU A 7 3.89 -6.74 -12.81
CA LEU A 7 2.85 -5.86 -12.26
C LEU A 7 3.37 -5.15 -11.01
N LEU A 8 3.14 -3.83 -10.97
CA LEU A 8 3.30 -3.04 -9.76
C LEU A 8 1.93 -2.93 -9.11
N VAL A 9 1.78 -3.50 -7.93
CA VAL A 9 0.50 -3.57 -7.21
C VAL A 9 0.60 -2.85 -5.88
N ASP A 10 -0.45 -2.12 -5.53
CA ASP A 10 -0.52 -1.39 -4.27
C ASP A 10 -1.27 -2.21 -3.22
N ILE A 11 -0.69 -2.35 -2.03
CA ILE A 11 -1.45 -2.66 -0.80
C ILE A 11 -1.58 -1.36 -0.03
N LYS A 12 -2.82 -0.87 0.13
CA LYS A 12 -3.08 0.37 0.88
C LYS A 12 -3.34 0.06 2.35
N HIS A 13 -4.24 -0.87 2.63
CA HIS A 13 -4.50 -1.33 3.98
C HIS A 13 -4.99 -2.80 4.00
N ILE A 14 -4.49 -3.59 4.96
CA ILE A 14 -4.83 -5.02 5.09
C ILE A 14 -6.13 -5.25 5.88
N ASP A 15 -6.50 -4.32 6.74
CA ASP A 15 -7.82 -4.29 7.37
C ASP A 15 -8.88 -3.72 6.39
N PRO A 16 -10.00 -4.42 6.15
CA PRO A 16 -11.01 -4.02 5.18
C PRO A 16 -11.79 -2.76 5.57
N GLU A 17 -11.99 -2.48 6.86
CA GLU A 17 -12.69 -1.28 7.32
C GLU A 17 -11.80 -0.05 7.13
N ALA A 18 -10.54 -0.12 7.56
CA ALA A 18 -9.58 0.95 7.34
C ALA A 18 -9.32 1.20 5.84
N GLN A 19 -9.25 0.14 5.01
CA GLN A 19 -9.20 0.28 3.55
C GLN A 19 -10.41 1.04 3.01
N LYS A 20 -11.61 0.69 3.46
CA LYS A 20 -12.85 1.32 3.00
C LYS A 20 -12.92 2.77 3.44
N ASN A 21 -12.48 3.09 4.66
CA ASN A 21 -12.40 4.46 5.14
C ASN A 21 -11.39 5.29 4.34
N LEU A 22 -10.27 4.69 3.92
CA LEU A 22 -9.23 5.38 3.17
C LEU A 22 -9.56 5.55 1.67
N THR A 23 -10.20 4.54 1.06
CA THR A 23 -10.32 4.44 -0.42
C THR A 23 -11.76 4.41 -0.94
N GLY A 24 -12.74 4.17 -0.07
CA GLY A 24 -14.14 3.93 -0.41
C GLY A 24 -14.48 2.47 -0.74
N TYR A 25 -13.49 1.57 -0.82
CA TYR A 25 -13.67 0.16 -1.21
C TYR A 25 -13.02 -0.80 -0.21
N THR A 26 -13.52 -2.04 -0.11
CA THR A 26 -12.85 -3.11 0.63
C THR A 26 -11.60 -3.59 -0.13
N ASN A 27 -10.74 -4.35 0.55
CA ASN A 27 -9.50 -4.87 -0.03
C ASN A 27 -9.62 -6.27 -0.64
N GLU A 28 -10.79 -6.91 -0.58
CA GLU A 28 -11.04 -8.29 -1.02
C GLU A 28 -10.57 -8.52 -2.47
N ASN A 29 -11.07 -7.73 -3.43
CA ASN A 29 -10.69 -7.85 -4.84
C ASN A 29 -9.18 -7.67 -5.09
N MET A 30 -8.54 -6.80 -4.31
CA MET A 30 -7.10 -6.55 -4.40
C MET A 30 -6.32 -7.78 -3.92
N LEU A 31 -6.70 -8.35 -2.77
CA LEU A 31 -6.07 -9.54 -2.20
C LEU A 31 -6.30 -10.76 -3.09
N ASP A 32 -7.51 -10.95 -3.61
CA ASP A 32 -7.84 -12.04 -4.54
C ASP A 32 -7.06 -11.93 -5.85
N GLY A 33 -6.91 -10.71 -6.38
CA GLY A 33 -6.07 -10.46 -7.55
C GLY A 33 -4.60 -10.83 -7.31
N MET A 34 -4.05 -10.49 -6.14
CA MET A 34 -2.67 -10.85 -5.77
C MET A 34 -2.50 -12.36 -5.59
N ARG A 35 -3.48 -13.05 -4.99
CA ARG A 35 -3.50 -14.52 -4.90
C ARG A 35 -3.50 -15.17 -6.28
N TYR A 36 -4.39 -14.72 -7.17
CA TYR A 36 -4.42 -15.18 -8.56
C TYR A 36 -3.08 -14.97 -9.28
N LEU A 37 -2.46 -13.79 -9.14
CA LEU A 37 -1.14 -13.52 -9.73
C LEU A 37 -0.06 -14.45 -9.18
N SER A 38 -0.12 -14.77 -7.88
CA SER A 38 0.75 -15.76 -7.25
C SER A 38 0.52 -17.16 -7.80
N ASP A 39 -0.73 -17.60 -7.94
CA ASP A 39 -1.10 -18.93 -8.46
C ASP A 39 -0.60 -19.17 -9.89
N ILE A 40 -0.62 -18.13 -10.73
CA ILE A 40 -0.10 -18.20 -12.10
C ILE A 40 1.40 -17.88 -12.21
N GLY A 41 2.07 -17.65 -11.08
CA GLY A 41 3.51 -17.35 -11.01
C GLY A 41 3.91 -16.04 -11.67
N LYS A 42 3.03 -15.04 -11.72
CA LYS A 42 3.30 -13.78 -12.41
C LYS A 42 4.13 -12.83 -11.54
N PRO A 43 5.30 -12.34 -11.96
CA PRO A 43 6.10 -11.43 -11.15
C PRO A 43 5.33 -10.19 -10.70
N ILE A 44 5.45 -9.85 -9.41
CA ILE A 44 4.88 -8.61 -8.85
C ILE A 44 5.86 -7.83 -7.99
N TRP A 45 5.72 -6.51 -8.03
CA TRP A 45 6.29 -5.59 -7.05
C TRP A 45 5.16 -5.01 -6.21
N ILE A 46 5.30 -5.10 -4.89
CA ILE A 46 4.33 -4.55 -3.95
C ILE A 46 4.76 -3.16 -3.55
N ARG A 47 3.82 -2.22 -3.59
CA ARG A 47 4.02 -0.83 -3.21
C ARG A 47 3.09 -0.51 -2.04
N HIS A 48 3.65 0.09 -0.99
CA HIS A 48 2.92 0.50 0.20
C HIS A 48 3.12 1.99 0.42
N VAL A 49 2.06 2.78 0.18
CA VAL A 49 2.11 4.22 0.48
C VAL A 49 1.96 4.39 1.99
N LEU A 50 2.98 4.95 2.63
CA LEU A 50 3.06 5.15 4.08
C LEU A 50 2.51 6.54 4.45
N VAL A 51 1.30 6.57 4.98
CA VAL A 51 0.57 7.79 5.36
C VAL A 51 0.40 7.79 6.87
N PRO A 52 0.99 8.77 7.59
CA PRO A 52 0.88 8.88 9.05
C PRO A 52 -0.57 8.88 9.55
N GLY A 53 -0.89 7.98 10.47
CA GLY A 53 -2.23 7.83 11.05
C GLY A 53 -3.20 6.99 10.24
N TYR A 54 -2.81 6.51 9.05
CA TYR A 54 -3.69 5.72 8.18
C TYR A 54 -3.10 4.38 7.79
N THR A 55 -1.84 4.34 7.35
CA THR A 55 -1.21 3.12 6.80
C THR A 55 0.16 2.85 7.40
N ASP A 56 0.53 3.55 8.47
CA ASP A 56 1.82 3.46 9.13
C ASP A 56 1.81 2.72 10.47
N ASP A 57 0.67 2.18 10.90
CA ASP A 57 0.55 1.38 12.13
C ASP A 57 1.33 0.06 12.04
N ASP A 58 2.13 -0.24 13.05
CA ASP A 58 2.99 -1.43 13.10
C ASP A 58 2.20 -2.74 13.09
N ALA A 59 1.02 -2.80 13.71
CA ALA A 59 0.22 -4.02 13.72
C ALA A 59 -0.38 -4.31 12.34
N ALA A 60 -0.88 -3.27 11.67
CA ALA A 60 -1.33 -3.37 10.28
C ALA A 60 -0.19 -3.76 9.33
N LEU A 61 1.00 -3.15 9.47
CA LEU A 61 2.18 -3.50 8.66
C LEU A 61 2.61 -4.96 8.84
N LYS A 62 2.57 -5.50 10.06
CA LYS A 62 2.86 -6.92 10.33
C LYS A 62 1.84 -7.85 9.67
N LYS A 63 0.54 -7.55 9.78
CA LYS A 63 -0.51 -8.31 9.07
C LYS A 63 -0.36 -8.24 7.55
N THR A 64 0.03 -7.07 7.02
CA THR A 64 0.37 -6.92 5.60
C THR A 64 1.54 -7.84 5.24
N ARG A 65 2.60 -7.88 6.05
CA ARG A 65 3.73 -8.79 5.84
C ARG A 65 3.31 -10.25 5.86
N GLU A 66 2.49 -10.67 6.83
CA GLU A 66 1.96 -12.05 6.92
C GLU A 66 1.21 -12.43 5.64
N PHE A 67 0.40 -11.53 5.07
CA PHE A 67 -0.25 -11.78 3.78
C PHE A 67 0.77 -11.91 2.64
N ILE A 68 1.75 -11.01 2.57
CA ILE A 68 2.82 -11.03 1.55
C ILE A 68 3.60 -12.36 1.61
N GLU A 69 3.83 -12.91 2.80
CA GLU A 69 4.49 -14.22 2.99
C GLU A 69 3.74 -15.40 2.39
N THR A 70 2.44 -15.24 2.13
CA THR A 70 1.65 -16.28 1.45
C THR A 70 1.81 -16.27 -0.07
N LEU A 71 2.47 -15.26 -0.64
CA LEU A 71 2.64 -15.08 -2.08
C LEU A 71 4.02 -15.57 -2.54
N ASN A 72 4.06 -16.33 -3.64
CA ASN A 72 5.30 -16.98 -4.12
C ASN A 72 5.99 -16.24 -5.29
N ASN A 73 5.47 -15.06 -5.66
CA ASN A 73 5.82 -14.32 -6.89
C ASN A 73 6.26 -12.87 -6.63
N VAL A 74 6.48 -12.49 -5.37
CA VAL A 74 6.87 -11.12 -4.98
C VAL A 74 8.37 -10.95 -5.15
N GLU A 75 8.77 -10.06 -6.07
CA GLU A 75 10.19 -9.79 -6.34
C GLU A 75 10.72 -8.57 -5.57
N LYS A 76 9.84 -7.63 -5.22
CA LYS A 76 10.22 -6.37 -4.55
C LYS A 76 9.09 -5.80 -3.71
N ILE A 77 9.46 -5.14 -2.61
CA ILE A 77 8.56 -4.36 -1.76
C ILE A 77 9.11 -2.94 -1.61
N GLU A 78 8.32 -1.96 -2.05
CA GLU A 78 8.61 -0.53 -1.98
C GLU A 78 7.71 0.17 -0.96
N VAL A 79 8.33 0.87 0.00
CA VAL A 79 7.62 1.78 0.89
C VAL A 79 7.72 3.19 0.32
N LEU A 80 6.57 3.82 0.09
CA LEU A 80 6.47 5.14 -0.53
C LEU A 80 6.00 6.15 0.51
N PRO A 81 6.87 7.04 1.00
CA PRO A 81 6.48 8.09 1.93
C PRO A 81 5.40 8.98 1.33
N TYR A 82 4.34 9.24 2.10
CA TYR A 82 3.32 10.21 1.71
C TYR A 82 3.94 11.59 1.45
N HIS A 83 3.37 12.30 0.48
CA HIS A 83 3.69 13.68 0.16
C HIS A 83 2.41 14.44 -0.24
N THR A 84 2.38 15.75 -0.04
CA THR A 84 1.20 16.60 -0.33
C THR A 84 1.06 16.98 -1.81
N LEU A 85 1.92 16.46 -2.69
CA LEU A 85 1.86 16.74 -4.14
C LEU A 85 0.47 16.39 -4.69
N GLY A 86 -0.17 17.37 -5.33
CA GLY A 86 -1.50 17.22 -5.91
C GLY A 86 -2.65 17.73 -5.03
N ALA A 87 -2.41 18.12 -3.77
CA ALA A 87 -3.42 18.78 -2.93
C ALA A 87 -4.05 20.02 -3.60
N TYR A 88 -3.24 20.79 -4.35
CA TYR A 88 -3.71 21.95 -5.12
C TYR A 88 -4.82 21.59 -6.14
N LYS A 89 -4.80 20.38 -6.73
CA LYS A 89 -5.82 19.93 -7.69
C LYS A 89 -7.19 19.81 -7.04
N TRP A 90 -7.24 19.42 -5.75
CA TRP A 90 -8.49 19.37 -4.99
C TRP A 90 -9.09 20.76 -4.83
N LYS A 91 -8.24 21.74 -4.48
CA LYS A 91 -8.62 23.15 -4.39
C LYS A 91 -9.14 23.70 -5.72
N GLU A 92 -8.45 23.41 -6.83
CA GLU A 92 -8.87 23.83 -8.18
C GLU A 92 -10.21 23.20 -8.60
N LEU A 93 -10.50 21.98 -8.16
CA LEU A 93 -11.76 21.29 -8.39
C LEU A 93 -12.87 21.70 -7.39
N GLY A 94 -12.59 22.63 -6.47
CA GLY A 94 -13.53 23.05 -5.43
C GLY A 94 -13.91 21.93 -4.45
N LYS A 95 -13.01 20.95 -4.24
CA LYS A 95 -13.22 19.79 -3.36
C LYS A 95 -12.35 19.89 -2.11
N SER A 96 -12.89 19.45 -0.98
CA SER A 96 -12.11 19.30 0.26
C SER A 96 -11.09 18.17 0.13
N TYR A 97 -9.85 18.43 0.51
CA TYR A 97 -8.80 17.42 0.51
C TYR A 97 -8.86 16.57 1.80
N PRO A 98 -9.04 15.24 1.73
CA PRO A 98 -9.24 14.42 2.93
C PRO A 98 -8.02 14.29 3.85
N LEU A 99 -6.82 14.57 3.33
CA LEU A 99 -5.55 14.46 4.07
C LEU A 99 -4.96 15.85 4.37
N GLU A 100 -5.79 16.89 4.40
CA GLU A 100 -5.36 18.24 4.78
C GLU A 100 -4.70 18.21 6.17
N GLY A 101 -3.49 18.78 6.29
CA GLY A 101 -2.72 18.82 7.54
C GLY A 101 -1.98 17.53 7.90
N VAL A 102 -2.07 16.47 7.09
CA VAL A 102 -1.21 15.29 7.24
C VAL A 102 0.18 15.62 6.70
N GLU A 103 1.19 15.47 7.54
CA GLU A 103 2.59 15.68 7.14
C GLU A 103 3.23 14.38 6.62
N PRO A 104 4.27 14.46 5.78
CA PRO A 104 5.07 13.28 5.39
C PRO A 104 5.62 12.52 6.61
N PRO A 105 5.74 11.18 6.53
CA PRO A 105 6.33 10.40 7.61
C PRO A 105 7.81 10.78 7.81
N SER A 106 8.30 10.66 9.05
CA SER A 106 9.73 10.83 9.32
C SER A 106 10.55 9.72 8.66
N ARG A 107 11.86 9.97 8.46
CA ARG A 107 12.79 8.97 7.93
C ARG A 107 12.78 7.68 8.76
N ASP A 108 12.86 7.80 10.09
CA ASP A 108 12.85 6.65 11.00
C ASP A 108 11.55 5.82 10.89
N ARG A 109 10.41 6.50 10.66
CA ARG A 109 9.12 5.83 10.43
C ARG A 109 9.13 5.02 9.13
N VAL A 110 9.71 5.57 8.07
CA VAL A 110 9.88 4.88 6.79
C VAL A 110 10.79 3.67 6.94
N GLU A 111 11.97 3.85 7.57
CA GLU A 111 12.93 2.76 7.79
C GLU A 111 12.33 1.64 8.65
N ASN A 112 11.54 1.96 9.68
CA ASN A 112 10.81 0.95 10.44
C ASN A 112 9.77 0.20 9.61
N ALA A 113 8.99 0.89 8.79
CA ALA A 113 8.00 0.24 7.93
C ALA A 113 8.67 -0.67 6.88
N GLU A 114 9.80 -0.24 6.30
CA GLU A 114 10.60 -1.07 5.41
C GLU A 114 11.10 -2.33 6.11
N ARG A 115 11.61 -2.20 7.34
CA ARG A 115 12.07 -3.34 8.14
C ARG A 115 10.96 -4.36 8.37
N ILE A 116 9.77 -3.91 8.78
CA ILE A 116 8.62 -4.80 9.00
C ILE A 116 8.19 -5.48 7.69
N LEU A 117 8.00 -4.70 6.62
CA LEU A 117 7.43 -5.23 5.37
C LEU A 117 8.41 -6.11 4.58
N ARG A 118 9.72 -5.86 4.69
CA ARG A 118 10.76 -6.69 4.05
C ARG A 118 11.19 -7.88 4.91
N GLY A 119 10.76 -7.96 6.17
CA GLY A 119 11.14 -9.02 7.10
C GLY A 119 12.60 -8.96 7.53
N LEU A 120 13.14 -7.74 7.71
CA LEU A 120 14.53 -7.47 8.12
C LEU A 120 14.68 -7.30 9.64
#